data_AF-A0A1C5RME5-F1
#
_entry.id   AF-A0A1C5RME5-F1
#
_cell.length_a   1.000
_cell.length_b   1.000
_cell.length_c   1.000
_cell.angle_alpha   90.00
_cell.angle_beta   90.00
_cell.angle_gamma   90.00
#
_symmetry.space_group_name_H-M   'P 1'
#
loop_
_entity.id
_entity.type
_entity.pdbx_description
1 polymer ?
#
loop_
_entity_poly.entity_id
_entity_poly.type
_entity_poly.pdbx_seq_one_letter_code
_entity_poly.pdbx_strand_id
1 'polypeptide(L)'
;MIKYPLYVTLDTNIFDANKLDFSKESTLGLLVNYVEAGKIKIVLSNIVIKEVEKHVIKSSDSICSAFRELRKKALSIASEGLLEQVGIKPDALFLNKIEYQEKCLGVWNKFLESLKPEIMDLSLVDLKEIVDDYFEIKPPFENNEKKRKEFPDAFIANQIRERFGKDKIIAIISNDKGFKKACGRSENHVFFTSLGELYNTMNSQEKEYTAVLQEINSLIVNYTFEIRDAIKNEECVEVHGLSYDKDGIESGFNYTDFEVTSIKNINFHVRTIDEITDEIALATLLCTADVEVECSYEDYDNAAWDAETRTFYFLQARTNIERHRARFGIRIELNRKENNLRIIPFKVILNGDTLYERFEVREDEELYDAMDIINQDREDLGLYSLDKYADYLEDDLVDSSFMNEIIGKFERINELYQKYDTIAAMYDELLSVIKDTESKEIVKQLTSNLKDITGFPVPADLNAITAQEKDEIICWVDQSYERLYKLSEQKGLPDNFKYGDTIEIQNGLEKYQFNIGEFSGIATAGDQEDIELSIKDNDGEILGKGRVSLTIGYIDFDEDGCASNGINDSIEYCYEDIAKALENIAELIEQDIKNEENIAKEIEKVITTE
;
A
#
# COMPACT_ATOMS: atom_id res chain seq x y z
N MET A 1 13.89 -14.16 -29.73
CA MET A 1 12.51 -13.64 -29.85
C MET A 1 11.57 -14.82 -29.73
N ILE A 2 10.63 -14.78 -28.78
CA ILE A 2 9.63 -15.83 -28.59
C ILE A 2 8.68 -15.81 -29.79
N LYS A 3 8.36 -16.99 -30.34
CA LYS A 3 7.35 -17.10 -31.40
C LYS A 3 6.01 -17.40 -30.76
N TYR A 4 4.99 -16.63 -31.15
CA TYR A 4 3.61 -16.82 -30.70
C TYR A 4 2.79 -17.63 -31.71
N PRO A 5 1.85 -18.48 -31.26
CA PRO A 5 1.55 -18.79 -29.86
C PRO A 5 2.64 -19.66 -29.21
N LEU A 6 3.03 -19.33 -27.97
CA LEU A 6 3.94 -20.14 -27.17
C LEU A 6 3.16 -21.24 -26.45
N TYR A 7 3.59 -22.49 -26.58
CA TYR A 7 3.02 -23.58 -25.79
C TYR A 7 3.49 -23.49 -24.34
N VAL A 8 2.58 -23.60 -23.39
CA VAL A 8 2.85 -23.44 -21.96
C VAL A 8 2.25 -24.59 -21.17
N THR A 9 3.04 -25.22 -20.30
CA THR A 9 2.57 -26.22 -19.32
C THR A 9 2.94 -25.82 -17.91
N LEU A 10 2.07 -26.15 -16.97
CA LEU A 10 2.20 -25.83 -15.55
C LEU A 10 2.31 -27.12 -14.77
N ASP A 11 3.25 -27.16 -13.85
CA ASP A 11 3.30 -28.15 -12.77
C ASP A 11 2.26 -27.80 -11.70
N THR A 12 1.73 -28.80 -11.01
CA THR A 12 0.79 -28.68 -9.88
C THR A 12 1.33 -27.70 -8.83
N ASN A 13 2.65 -27.74 -8.58
CA ASN A 13 3.32 -26.87 -7.61
C ASN A 13 3.13 -25.37 -7.90
N ILE A 14 2.90 -24.97 -9.16
CA ILE A 14 2.68 -23.57 -9.55
C ILE A 14 1.29 -23.10 -9.15
N PHE A 15 0.29 -23.96 -9.24
CA PHE A 15 -1.07 -23.64 -8.79
C PHE A 15 -1.10 -23.44 -7.28
N ASP A 16 -0.42 -24.32 -6.53
CA ASP A 16 -0.30 -24.22 -5.08
C ASP A 16 0.46 -22.95 -4.65
N ALA A 17 1.57 -22.63 -5.33
CA ALA A 17 2.36 -21.43 -5.06
C ALA A 17 1.56 -20.12 -5.25
N ASN A 18 0.54 -20.14 -6.12
CA ASN A 18 -0.37 -19.01 -6.33
C ASN A 18 -1.68 -19.16 -5.52
N LYS A 19 -1.69 -19.98 -4.47
CA LYS A 19 -2.81 -20.20 -3.53
C LYS A 19 -4.14 -20.57 -4.20
N LEU A 20 -4.10 -21.17 -5.40
CA LEU A 20 -5.29 -21.49 -6.20
C LEU A 20 -6.19 -20.27 -6.44
N ASP A 21 -5.62 -19.06 -6.48
CA ASP A 21 -6.36 -17.86 -6.81
C ASP A 21 -6.57 -17.79 -8.32
N PHE A 22 -7.81 -18.01 -8.74
CA PHE A 22 -8.23 -18.00 -10.15
C PHE A 22 -8.96 -16.69 -10.51
N SER A 23 -8.90 -15.67 -9.66
CA SER A 23 -9.51 -14.37 -9.92
C SER A 23 -8.84 -13.67 -11.11
N LYS A 24 -9.53 -12.71 -11.73
CA LYS A 24 -9.03 -12.01 -12.93
C LYS A 24 -7.72 -11.25 -12.69
N GLU A 25 -7.59 -10.62 -11.52
CA GLU A 25 -6.40 -9.84 -11.16
C GLU A 25 -5.23 -10.73 -10.68
N SER A 26 -5.44 -12.04 -10.45
CA SER A 26 -4.40 -12.97 -9.98
C SER A 26 -3.35 -13.33 -11.04
N THR A 27 -2.22 -13.87 -10.60
CA THR A 27 -1.14 -14.35 -11.49
C THR A 27 -1.62 -15.46 -12.43
N LEU A 28 -2.51 -16.34 -11.95
CA LEU A 28 -3.13 -17.40 -12.76
C LEU A 28 -4.20 -16.80 -13.69
N GLY A 29 -4.96 -15.82 -13.23
CA GLY A 29 -5.93 -15.07 -14.04
C GLY A 29 -5.31 -14.43 -15.27
N LEU A 30 -4.11 -13.85 -15.14
CA LEU A 30 -3.38 -13.29 -16.27
C LEU A 30 -3.07 -14.29 -17.39
N LEU A 31 -2.95 -15.60 -17.09
CA LEU A 31 -2.81 -16.61 -18.15
C LEU A 31 -3.99 -16.54 -19.13
N VAL A 32 -5.20 -16.29 -18.64
CA VAL A 32 -6.41 -16.18 -19.46
C VAL A 32 -6.25 -15.02 -20.45
N ASN A 33 -5.78 -13.85 -20.00
CA ASN A 33 -5.53 -12.70 -20.88
C ASN A 33 -4.56 -13.06 -22.02
N TYR A 34 -3.45 -13.74 -21.71
CA TYR A 34 -2.47 -14.16 -22.72
C TYR A 34 -3.00 -15.23 -23.68
N VAL A 35 -3.90 -16.10 -23.22
CA VAL A 35 -4.60 -17.09 -24.06
C VAL A 35 -5.59 -16.39 -24.98
N GLU A 36 -6.39 -15.46 -24.47
CA GLU A 36 -7.37 -14.69 -25.24
C GLU A 36 -6.69 -13.80 -26.28
N ALA A 37 -5.54 -13.21 -25.96
CA ALA A 37 -4.70 -12.46 -26.88
C ALA A 37 -3.99 -13.36 -27.93
N GLY A 38 -4.10 -14.68 -27.83
CA GLY A 38 -3.45 -15.64 -28.72
C GLY A 38 -1.93 -15.71 -28.59
N LYS A 39 -1.35 -15.15 -27.53
CA LYS A 39 0.10 -15.21 -27.24
C LYS A 39 0.48 -16.56 -26.63
N ILE A 40 -0.39 -17.16 -25.82
CA ILE A 40 -0.14 -18.46 -25.14
C ILE A 40 -1.15 -19.52 -25.59
N LYS A 41 -0.68 -20.77 -25.73
CA LYS A 41 -1.53 -21.95 -25.80
C LYS A 41 -1.20 -22.90 -24.64
N ILE A 42 -2.17 -23.10 -23.74
CA ILE A 42 -1.98 -23.97 -22.58
C ILE A 42 -2.05 -25.45 -22.99
N VAL A 43 -1.16 -26.24 -22.41
CA VAL A 43 -1.12 -27.70 -22.51
C VAL A 43 -0.98 -28.25 -21.10
N LEU A 44 -1.88 -29.14 -20.69
CA LEU A 44 -1.85 -29.71 -19.35
C LEU A 44 -1.96 -31.24 -19.41
N SER A 45 -1.24 -31.91 -18.54
CA SER A 45 -1.48 -33.34 -18.30
C SER A 45 -2.80 -33.55 -17.57
N ASN A 46 -3.51 -34.62 -17.91
CA ASN A 46 -4.66 -35.09 -17.14
C ASN A 46 -4.31 -35.41 -15.67
N ILE A 47 -3.03 -35.68 -15.35
CA ILE A 47 -2.54 -35.89 -13.99
C ILE A 47 -2.57 -34.57 -13.21
N VAL A 48 -1.97 -33.51 -13.76
CA VAL A 48 -1.95 -32.16 -13.15
C VAL A 48 -3.37 -31.68 -12.85
N ILE A 49 -4.31 -31.86 -13.79
CA ILE A 49 -5.72 -31.47 -13.58
C ILE A 49 -6.30 -32.16 -12.34
N LYS A 50 -6.10 -33.47 -12.19
CA LYS A 50 -6.62 -34.24 -11.04
C LYS A 50 -5.92 -33.89 -9.73
N GLU A 51 -4.64 -33.55 -9.77
CA GLU A 51 -3.91 -33.10 -8.59
C GLU A 51 -4.41 -31.74 -8.11
N VAL A 52 -4.60 -30.79 -9.03
CA VAL A 52 -5.19 -29.48 -8.72
C VAL A 52 -6.61 -29.64 -8.18
N GLU A 53 -7.47 -30.48 -8.79
CA GLU A 53 -8.81 -30.79 -8.26
C GLU A 53 -8.75 -31.29 -6.81
N LYS A 54 -7.83 -32.21 -6.51
CA LYS A 54 -7.62 -32.74 -5.16
C LYS A 54 -7.19 -31.62 -4.19
N HIS A 55 -6.31 -30.71 -4.62
CA HIS A 55 -5.87 -29.59 -3.80
C HIS A 55 -6.97 -28.56 -3.58
N VAL A 56 -7.80 -28.27 -4.58
CA VAL A 56 -8.99 -27.42 -4.46
C VAL A 56 -9.97 -27.99 -3.42
N ILE A 57 -10.24 -29.31 -3.47
CA ILE A 57 -11.08 -29.98 -2.47
C ILE A 57 -10.46 -29.88 -1.07
N LYS A 58 -9.15 -30.11 -0.94
CA LYS A 58 -8.45 -30.01 0.34
C LYS A 58 -8.52 -28.58 0.91
N SER A 59 -8.32 -27.56 0.09
CA SER A 59 -8.46 -26.16 0.49
C SER A 59 -9.89 -25.83 0.93
N SER A 60 -10.90 -26.35 0.22
CA SER A 60 -12.30 -26.23 0.64
C SER A 60 -12.55 -26.86 2.03
N ASP A 61 -12.00 -28.04 2.28
CA ASP A 61 -12.11 -28.73 3.57
C ASP A 61 -11.44 -27.94 4.71
N SER A 62 -10.30 -27.33 4.44
CA SER A 62 -9.59 -26.46 5.37
C SER A 62 -10.40 -25.20 5.69
N ILE A 63 -11.00 -24.54 4.68
CA ILE A 63 -11.89 -23.39 4.88
C ILE A 63 -13.09 -23.77 5.74
N CYS A 64 -13.77 -24.87 5.44
CA CYS A 64 -14.90 -25.34 6.26
C CYS A 64 -14.49 -25.63 7.71
N SER A 65 -13.28 -26.15 7.93
CA SER A 65 -12.75 -26.40 9.27
C SER A 65 -12.47 -25.09 10.02
N ALA A 66 -11.85 -24.10 9.37
CA ALA A 66 -11.56 -22.79 9.96
C ALA A 66 -12.85 -22.06 10.40
N PHE A 67 -13.88 -22.05 9.55
CA PHE A 67 -15.17 -21.44 9.87
C PHE A 67 -15.88 -22.13 11.05
N ARG A 68 -15.74 -23.45 11.18
CA ARG A 68 -16.28 -24.20 12.34
C ARG A 68 -15.58 -23.83 13.64
N GLU A 69 -14.26 -23.69 13.63
CA GLU A 69 -13.50 -23.24 14.80
C GLU A 69 -13.85 -21.80 15.18
N LEU A 70 -13.98 -20.90 14.20
CA LEU A 70 -14.42 -19.52 14.44
C LEU A 70 -15.83 -19.47 15.06
N ARG A 71 -16.78 -20.27 14.55
CA ARG A 71 -18.12 -20.41 15.15
C ARG A 71 -18.03 -20.88 16.60
N LYS A 72 -17.21 -21.89 16.87
CA LYS A 72 -17.01 -22.44 18.22
C LYS A 72 -16.42 -21.40 19.17
N LYS A 73 -15.43 -20.63 18.72
CA LYS A 73 -14.82 -19.53 19.49
C LYS A 73 -15.85 -18.44 19.79
N ALA A 74 -16.61 -17.99 18.81
CA ALA A 74 -17.67 -16.99 19.00
C ALA A 74 -18.72 -17.43 20.03
N LEU A 75 -19.21 -18.68 19.92
CA LEU A 75 -20.20 -19.24 20.85
C LEU A 75 -19.66 -19.52 22.26
N SER A 76 -18.33 -19.58 22.43
CA SER A 76 -17.71 -19.67 23.76
C SER A 76 -17.68 -18.33 24.50
N ILE A 77 -17.71 -17.22 23.76
CA ILE A 77 -17.66 -15.85 24.28
C ILE A 77 -19.07 -15.31 24.55
N ALA A 78 -19.99 -15.53 23.62
CA ALA A 78 -21.34 -14.98 23.65
C ALA A 78 -22.39 -16.04 23.31
N SER A 79 -23.58 -15.90 23.88
CA SER A 79 -24.70 -16.73 23.48
C SER A 79 -25.13 -16.43 22.04
N GLU A 80 -25.67 -17.44 21.35
CA GLU A 80 -26.21 -17.29 20.00
C GLU A 80 -27.23 -16.14 19.90
N GLY A 81 -28.11 -16.01 20.89
CA GLY A 81 -29.09 -14.93 20.92
C GLY A 81 -28.48 -13.53 21.07
N LEU A 82 -27.32 -13.38 21.72
CA LEU A 82 -26.61 -12.09 21.79
C LEU A 82 -25.94 -11.77 20.45
N LEU A 83 -25.28 -12.76 19.86
CA LEU A 83 -24.67 -12.63 18.52
C LEU A 83 -25.70 -12.18 17.49
N GLU A 84 -26.88 -12.81 17.48
CA GLU A 84 -27.97 -12.44 16.55
C GLU A 84 -28.46 -11.01 16.75
N GLN A 85 -28.59 -10.55 18.00
CA GLN A 85 -29.01 -9.19 18.32
C GLN A 85 -28.03 -8.12 17.84
N VAL A 86 -26.72 -8.44 17.80
CA VAL A 86 -25.68 -7.56 17.25
C VAL A 86 -25.44 -7.78 15.75
N GLY A 87 -26.29 -8.57 15.08
CA GLY A 87 -26.25 -8.79 13.63
C GLY A 87 -25.34 -9.93 13.16
N ILE A 88 -24.73 -10.69 14.08
CA ILE A 88 -23.90 -11.86 13.76
C ILE A 88 -24.79 -13.11 13.75
N LYS A 89 -24.94 -13.76 12.60
CA LYS A 89 -25.70 -15.02 12.49
C LYS A 89 -24.74 -16.21 12.55
N PRO A 90 -24.68 -17.00 13.64
CA PRO A 90 -23.73 -18.11 13.75
C PRO A 90 -23.95 -19.21 12.71
N ASP A 91 -25.16 -19.35 12.18
CA ASP A 91 -25.46 -20.26 11.07
C ASP A 91 -24.83 -19.81 9.74
N ALA A 92 -24.54 -18.53 9.55
CA ALA A 92 -23.78 -18.04 8.39
C ALA A 92 -22.31 -18.52 8.41
N LEU A 93 -21.81 -18.92 9.59
CA LEU A 93 -20.49 -19.52 9.76
C LEU A 93 -20.51 -21.05 9.54
N PHE A 94 -21.67 -21.64 9.25
CA PHE A 94 -21.77 -23.06 8.93
C PHE A 94 -21.67 -23.29 7.43
N LEU A 95 -20.50 -23.76 6.98
CA LEU A 95 -20.30 -24.14 5.59
C LEU A 95 -20.60 -25.63 5.40
N ASN A 96 -21.58 -25.95 4.55
CA ASN A 96 -21.81 -27.33 4.15
C ASN A 96 -20.62 -27.82 3.32
N LYS A 97 -19.95 -28.86 3.82
CA LYS A 97 -18.72 -29.40 3.25
C LYS A 97 -18.88 -29.80 1.78
N ILE A 98 -19.94 -30.55 1.45
CA ILE A 98 -20.15 -31.08 0.09
C ILE A 98 -20.47 -29.92 -0.87
N GLU A 99 -21.36 -29.02 -0.46
CA GLU A 99 -21.74 -27.86 -1.27
C GLU A 99 -20.54 -26.94 -1.57
N TYR A 100 -19.67 -26.71 -0.58
CA TYR A 100 -18.49 -25.88 -0.78
C TYR A 100 -17.41 -26.53 -1.64
N GLN A 101 -17.24 -27.85 -1.54
CA GLN A 101 -16.38 -28.59 -2.46
C GLN A 101 -16.86 -28.42 -3.90
N GLU A 102 -18.18 -28.58 -4.15
CA GLU A 102 -18.78 -28.37 -5.46
C GLU A 102 -18.60 -26.93 -5.97
N LYS A 103 -18.77 -25.92 -5.10
CA LYS A 103 -18.53 -24.52 -5.46
C LYS A 103 -17.07 -24.26 -5.85
N CYS A 104 -16.11 -24.74 -5.06
CA CYS A 104 -14.68 -24.54 -5.35
C CYS A 104 -14.24 -25.26 -6.63
N LEU A 105 -14.72 -26.49 -6.85
CA LEU A 105 -14.52 -27.20 -8.12
C LEU A 105 -15.18 -26.45 -9.30
N GLY A 106 -16.34 -25.83 -9.08
CA GLY A 106 -16.98 -24.97 -10.06
C GLY A 106 -16.12 -23.77 -10.48
N VAL A 107 -15.38 -23.16 -9.54
CA VAL A 107 -14.42 -22.08 -9.83
C VAL A 107 -13.26 -22.62 -10.68
N TRP A 108 -12.68 -23.75 -10.29
CA TRP A 108 -11.61 -24.41 -11.05
C TRP A 108 -12.04 -24.77 -12.49
N ASN A 109 -13.23 -25.35 -12.65
CA ASN A 109 -13.75 -25.74 -13.96
C ASN A 109 -13.97 -24.53 -14.87
N LYS A 110 -14.51 -23.42 -14.35
CA LYS A 110 -14.64 -22.16 -15.12
C LYS A 110 -13.29 -21.60 -15.57
N PHE A 111 -12.29 -21.70 -14.70
CA PHE A 111 -10.93 -21.29 -15.04
C PHE A 111 -10.35 -22.17 -16.16
N LEU A 112 -10.48 -23.50 -16.06
CA LEU A 112 -10.08 -24.43 -17.13
C LEU A 112 -10.81 -24.16 -18.46
N GLU A 113 -12.12 -23.89 -18.42
CA GLU A 113 -12.92 -23.52 -19.60
C GLU A 113 -12.42 -22.25 -20.28
N SER A 114 -11.94 -21.28 -19.48
CA SER A 114 -11.36 -20.03 -19.98
C SER A 114 -9.99 -20.24 -20.62
N LEU A 115 -9.15 -21.11 -20.04
CA LEU A 115 -7.83 -21.46 -20.58
C LEU A 115 -7.88 -22.31 -21.86
N LYS A 116 -8.95 -23.08 -22.07
CA LYS A 116 -9.11 -24.02 -23.21
C LYS A 116 -7.86 -24.88 -23.47
N PRO A 117 -7.34 -25.60 -22.46
CA PRO A 117 -6.07 -26.31 -22.57
C PRO A 117 -6.15 -27.49 -23.56
N GLU A 118 -5.04 -27.76 -24.24
CA GLU A 118 -4.81 -29.05 -24.89
C GLU A 118 -4.48 -30.07 -23.78
N ILE A 119 -5.39 -31.02 -23.52
CA ILE A 119 -5.19 -32.03 -22.48
C ILE A 119 -4.37 -33.19 -23.05
N MET A 120 -3.21 -33.45 -22.45
CA MET A 120 -2.41 -34.64 -22.73
C MET A 120 -2.94 -35.81 -21.89
N ASP A 121 -3.46 -36.83 -22.57
CA ASP A 121 -3.86 -38.07 -21.93
C ASP A 121 -2.69 -39.08 -21.88
N LEU A 122 -2.92 -40.24 -21.28
CA LEU A 122 -1.90 -41.27 -21.11
C LEU A 122 -1.68 -42.12 -22.39
N SER A 123 -2.30 -41.77 -23.52
CA SER A 123 -2.26 -42.61 -24.72
C SER A 123 -0.88 -42.66 -25.38
N LEU A 124 -0.09 -41.58 -25.24
CA LEU A 124 1.24 -41.44 -25.83
C LEU A 124 2.38 -41.80 -24.87
N VAL A 125 2.08 -42.30 -23.67
CA VAL A 125 3.10 -42.60 -22.66
C VAL A 125 3.86 -43.88 -22.96
N ASP A 126 5.19 -43.83 -22.96
CA ASP A 126 6.04 -45.02 -22.96
C ASP A 126 6.22 -45.56 -21.53
N LEU A 127 5.37 -46.54 -21.18
CA LEU A 127 5.45 -47.22 -19.89
C LEU A 127 6.78 -47.94 -19.67
N LYS A 128 7.42 -48.42 -20.73
CA LYS A 128 8.69 -49.14 -20.62
C LYS A 128 9.79 -48.16 -20.21
N GLU A 129 9.84 -47.00 -20.85
CA GLU A 129 10.80 -45.95 -20.50
C GLU A 129 10.64 -45.50 -19.05
N ILE A 130 9.42 -45.30 -18.55
CA ILE A 130 9.17 -44.91 -17.15
C ILE A 130 9.65 -45.97 -16.17
N VAL A 131 9.43 -47.26 -16.47
CA VAL A 131 9.90 -48.36 -15.62
C VAL A 131 11.42 -48.43 -15.62
N ASP A 132 12.06 -48.27 -16.78
CA ASP A 132 13.52 -48.23 -16.90
C ASP A 132 14.08 -47.03 -16.10
N ASP A 133 13.48 -45.85 -16.23
CA ASP A 133 13.86 -44.64 -15.47
C ASP A 133 13.77 -44.85 -13.95
N TYR A 134 12.75 -45.55 -13.46
CA TYR A 134 12.60 -45.88 -12.03
C TYR A 134 13.73 -46.76 -11.51
N PHE A 135 14.06 -47.85 -12.22
CA PHE A 135 15.10 -48.78 -11.77
C PHE A 135 16.51 -48.22 -11.95
N GLU A 136 16.73 -47.37 -12.95
CA GLU A 136 18.00 -46.68 -13.18
C GLU A 136 18.18 -45.42 -12.32
N ILE A 137 17.16 -45.05 -11.53
CA ILE A 137 17.14 -43.84 -10.69
C ILE A 137 17.42 -42.59 -11.55
N LYS A 138 16.75 -42.50 -12.70
CA LYS A 138 16.76 -41.32 -13.55
C LYS A 138 15.71 -40.32 -13.08
N PRO A 139 15.94 -39.00 -13.25
CA PRO A 139 14.95 -37.98 -12.91
C PRO A 139 13.58 -38.29 -13.54
N PRO A 140 12.48 -38.16 -12.77
CA PRO A 140 12.36 -37.45 -11.50
C PRO A 140 12.68 -38.30 -10.26
N PHE A 141 13.01 -39.58 -10.44
CA PHE A 141 13.36 -40.47 -9.34
C PHE A 141 14.74 -40.14 -8.76
N GLU A 142 14.85 -40.16 -7.43
CA GLU A 142 16.12 -39.99 -6.72
C GLU A 142 16.34 -41.09 -5.69
N ASN A 143 17.58 -41.25 -5.22
CA ASN A 143 17.97 -42.26 -4.24
C ASN A 143 17.58 -41.86 -2.80
N ASN A 144 16.31 -41.51 -2.59
CA ASN A 144 15.70 -41.29 -1.28
C ASN A 144 14.23 -41.80 -1.29
N GLU A 145 13.67 -42.15 -0.13
CA GLU A 145 12.36 -42.83 -0.06
C GLU A 145 11.19 -41.99 -0.59
N LYS A 146 11.26 -40.66 -0.46
CA LYS A 146 10.20 -39.76 -0.93
C LYS A 146 10.24 -39.62 -2.46
N LYS A 147 11.41 -39.28 -3.02
CA LYS A 147 11.62 -39.08 -4.46
C LYS A 147 11.63 -40.38 -5.27
N ARG A 148 11.72 -41.55 -4.64
CA ARG A 148 11.45 -42.84 -5.31
C ARG A 148 9.99 -43.02 -5.74
N LYS A 149 9.05 -42.23 -5.20
CA LYS A 149 7.61 -42.38 -5.46
C LYS A 149 7.05 -41.36 -6.47
N GLU A 150 7.91 -40.60 -7.16
CA GLU A 150 7.54 -39.52 -8.09
C GLU A 150 7.09 -40.05 -9.47
N PHE A 151 6.19 -41.04 -9.46
CA PHE A 151 5.58 -41.54 -10.69
C PHE A 151 4.74 -40.47 -11.42
N PRO A 152 3.91 -39.64 -10.75
CA PRO A 152 3.16 -38.57 -11.42
C PRO A 152 4.06 -37.68 -12.30
N ASP A 153 5.16 -37.18 -11.73
CA ASP A 153 6.16 -36.39 -12.43
C ASP A 153 6.77 -37.14 -13.63
N ALA A 154 7.03 -38.43 -13.48
CA ALA A 154 7.62 -39.25 -14.55
C ALA A 154 6.66 -39.39 -15.73
N PHE A 155 5.37 -39.60 -15.46
CA PHE A 155 4.32 -39.64 -16.47
C PHE A 155 4.19 -38.30 -17.19
N ILE A 156 4.09 -37.19 -16.44
CA ILE A 156 3.94 -35.85 -17.02
C ILE A 156 5.16 -35.50 -17.88
N ALA A 157 6.36 -35.76 -17.38
CA ALA A 157 7.60 -35.51 -18.11
C ALA A 157 7.66 -36.31 -19.43
N ASN A 158 7.29 -37.59 -19.40
CA ASN A 158 7.24 -38.42 -20.60
C ASN A 158 6.20 -37.90 -21.62
N GLN A 159 5.01 -37.51 -21.17
CA GLN A 159 3.99 -36.88 -22.05
C GLN A 159 4.53 -35.63 -22.76
N ILE A 160 5.26 -34.77 -22.03
CA ILE A 160 5.88 -33.57 -22.60
C ILE A 160 6.94 -33.95 -23.64
N ARG A 161 7.83 -34.90 -23.32
CA ARG A 161 8.90 -35.34 -24.24
C ARG A 161 8.33 -35.89 -25.55
N GLU A 162 7.32 -36.76 -25.47
CA GLU A 162 6.68 -37.36 -26.64
C GLU A 162 5.95 -36.33 -27.50
N ARG A 163 5.28 -35.35 -26.87
CA ARG A 163 4.49 -34.35 -27.59
C ARG A 163 5.33 -33.21 -28.19
N PHE A 164 6.47 -32.85 -27.58
CA PHE A 164 7.28 -31.66 -27.92
C PHE A 164 8.74 -31.95 -28.31
N GLY A 165 9.12 -33.22 -28.49
CA GLY A 165 10.54 -33.60 -28.66
C GLY A 165 11.28 -33.14 -29.93
N LYS A 166 10.61 -32.68 -31.00
CA LYS A 166 11.29 -32.43 -32.30
C LYS A 166 11.04 -31.06 -32.95
N ASP A 167 9.82 -30.52 -32.91
CA ASP A 167 9.47 -29.38 -33.79
C ASP A 167 8.85 -28.14 -33.10
N LYS A 168 8.44 -28.24 -31.83
CA LYS A 168 7.66 -27.18 -31.16
C LYS A 168 8.27 -26.81 -29.82
N ILE A 169 8.44 -25.51 -29.60
CA ILE A 169 8.94 -24.96 -28.33
C ILE A 169 7.80 -24.97 -27.29
N ILE A 170 8.12 -25.44 -26.08
CA ILE A 170 7.25 -25.41 -24.91
C ILE A 170 7.96 -24.73 -23.73
N ALA A 171 7.23 -23.86 -23.04
CA ALA A 171 7.59 -23.31 -21.76
C ALA A 171 7.01 -24.19 -20.64
N ILE A 172 7.90 -24.70 -19.79
CA ILE A 172 7.59 -25.58 -18.66
C ILE A 172 7.82 -24.78 -17.38
N ILE A 173 6.75 -24.49 -16.66
CA ILE A 173 6.79 -23.72 -15.41
C ILE A 173 6.67 -24.69 -14.26
N SER A 174 7.72 -24.76 -13.45
CA SER A 174 7.80 -25.62 -12.27
C SER A 174 8.86 -25.05 -11.32
N ASN A 175 8.75 -25.28 -10.03
CA ASN A 175 9.87 -25.03 -9.11
C ASN A 175 10.65 -26.31 -8.77
N ASP A 176 10.16 -27.48 -9.18
CA ASP A 176 10.79 -28.77 -8.89
C ASP A 176 11.96 -29.05 -9.86
N LYS A 177 13.17 -29.10 -9.29
CA LYS A 177 14.41 -29.35 -10.04
C LYS A 177 14.46 -30.78 -10.61
N GLY A 178 13.86 -31.75 -9.95
CA GLY A 178 13.75 -33.14 -10.39
C GLY A 178 12.81 -33.26 -11.59
N PHE A 179 11.64 -32.64 -11.52
CA PHE A 179 10.68 -32.58 -12.63
C PHE A 179 11.27 -31.90 -13.88
N LYS A 180 11.94 -30.76 -13.71
CA LYS A 180 12.64 -30.08 -14.82
C LYS A 180 13.69 -30.96 -15.49
N LYS A 181 14.45 -31.73 -14.71
CA LYS A 181 15.43 -32.68 -15.24
C LYS A 181 14.74 -33.83 -15.99
N ALA A 182 13.62 -34.33 -15.46
CA ALA A 182 12.83 -35.40 -16.07
C ALA A 182 12.28 -35.01 -17.44
N CYS A 183 11.83 -33.77 -17.61
CA CYS A 183 11.35 -33.26 -18.90
C CYS A 183 12.44 -33.26 -19.99
N GLY A 184 13.71 -33.41 -19.61
CA GLY A 184 14.86 -33.44 -20.52
C GLY A 184 15.24 -32.04 -21.01
N ARG A 185 16.53 -31.83 -21.27
CA ARG A 185 17.03 -30.61 -21.91
C ARG A 185 17.01 -30.80 -23.42
N SER A 186 16.01 -30.23 -24.08
CA SER A 186 15.99 -30.06 -25.53
C SER A 186 16.10 -28.57 -25.86
N GLU A 187 16.54 -28.22 -27.07
CA GLU A 187 16.50 -26.82 -27.55
C GLU A 187 15.08 -26.25 -27.59
N ASN A 188 14.07 -27.12 -27.55
CA ASN A 188 12.65 -26.79 -27.58
C ASN A 188 12.03 -26.66 -26.17
N HIS A 189 12.72 -27.03 -25.10
CA HIS A 189 12.19 -26.95 -23.73
C HIS A 189 12.77 -25.73 -23.00
N VAL A 190 11.92 -24.74 -22.74
CA VAL A 190 12.27 -23.55 -21.96
C VAL A 190 11.71 -23.72 -20.55
N PHE A 191 12.52 -23.48 -19.53
CA PHE A 191 12.10 -23.68 -18.13
C PHE A 191 12.00 -22.35 -17.40
N PHE A 192 10.89 -22.16 -16.69
CA PHE A 192 10.69 -21.04 -15.78
C PHE A 192 10.40 -21.54 -14.37
N THR A 193 10.76 -20.77 -13.35
CA THR A 193 10.49 -21.06 -11.93
C THR A 193 9.11 -20.57 -11.48
N SER A 194 8.56 -19.57 -12.17
CA SER A 194 7.25 -18.99 -11.88
C SER A 194 6.58 -18.43 -13.14
N LEU A 195 5.29 -18.12 -13.02
CA LEU A 195 4.55 -17.42 -14.06
C LEU A 195 5.06 -15.99 -14.29
N GLY A 196 5.43 -15.27 -13.23
CA GLY A 196 6.01 -13.93 -13.36
C GLY A 196 7.29 -13.92 -14.20
N GLU A 197 8.14 -14.96 -14.08
CA GLU A 197 9.35 -15.08 -14.91
C GLU A 197 9.02 -15.26 -16.40
N LEU A 198 7.99 -16.06 -16.71
CA LEU A 198 7.46 -16.21 -18.06
C LEU A 198 6.96 -14.86 -18.59
N TYR A 199 6.10 -14.18 -17.83
CA TYR A 199 5.51 -12.90 -18.23
C TYR A 199 6.58 -11.84 -18.48
N ASN A 200 7.52 -11.69 -17.55
CA ASN A 200 8.63 -10.74 -17.70
C ASN A 200 9.46 -11.02 -18.95
N THR A 201 9.72 -12.30 -19.25
CA THR A 201 10.47 -12.70 -20.45
C THR A 201 9.70 -12.40 -21.75
N MET A 202 8.36 -12.46 -21.70
CA MET A 202 7.51 -12.06 -22.82
C MET A 202 7.48 -10.54 -22.98
N ASN A 203 7.26 -9.79 -21.89
CA ASN A 203 7.14 -8.33 -21.93
C ASN A 203 8.48 -7.61 -22.16
N SER A 204 9.61 -8.17 -21.74
CA SER A 204 10.95 -7.59 -21.98
C SER A 204 11.34 -7.49 -23.47
N GLN A 205 10.55 -8.09 -24.37
CA GLN A 205 10.71 -7.96 -25.82
C GLN A 205 9.85 -6.83 -26.41
N GLU A 206 8.92 -6.28 -25.65
CA GLU A 206 8.09 -5.14 -26.05
C GLU A 206 8.91 -3.84 -25.95
N LYS A 207 8.64 -2.86 -26.81
CA LYS A 207 9.43 -1.62 -26.90
C LYS A 207 9.25 -0.74 -25.67
N GLU A 208 8.08 -0.83 -25.07
CA GLU A 208 7.59 -0.02 -23.96
C GLU A 208 8.16 -0.48 -22.61
N TYR A 209 8.76 -1.67 -22.54
CA TYR A 209 9.22 -2.27 -21.28
C TYR A 209 10.13 -1.35 -20.46
N THR A 210 11.14 -0.75 -21.10
CA THR A 210 12.08 0.13 -20.40
C THR A 210 11.43 1.43 -19.92
N ALA A 211 10.45 1.95 -20.67
CA ALA A 211 9.70 3.14 -20.26
C ALA A 211 8.82 2.85 -19.04
N VAL A 212 8.03 1.78 -19.10
CA VAL A 212 7.19 1.33 -17.97
C VAL A 212 8.02 1.05 -16.73
N LEU A 213 9.18 0.41 -16.88
CA LEU A 213 10.10 0.15 -15.77
C LEU A 213 10.58 1.46 -15.10
N GLN A 214 10.88 2.49 -15.90
CA GLN A 214 11.31 3.79 -15.39
C GLN A 214 10.15 4.55 -14.72
N GLU A 215 8.96 4.49 -15.31
CA GLU A 215 7.73 5.09 -14.76
C GLU A 215 7.43 4.51 -13.38
N ILE A 216 7.39 3.18 -13.26
CA ILE A 216 7.14 2.49 -11.99
C ILE A 216 8.19 2.85 -10.95
N ASN A 217 9.49 2.79 -11.28
CA ASN A 217 10.56 3.11 -10.33
C ASN A 217 10.49 4.56 -9.84
N SER A 218 10.00 5.49 -10.66
CA SER A 218 9.87 6.91 -10.28
C SER A 218 8.65 7.13 -9.40
N LEU A 219 7.53 6.47 -9.69
CA LEU A 219 6.27 6.63 -8.96
C LEU A 219 6.26 5.92 -7.62
N ILE A 220 6.81 4.70 -7.53
CA ILE A 220 6.67 3.85 -6.34
C ILE A 220 7.18 4.50 -5.06
N VAL A 221 8.16 5.40 -5.16
CA VAL A 221 8.70 6.15 -4.03
C VAL A 221 7.60 6.95 -3.32
N ASN A 222 6.64 7.50 -4.06
CA ASN A 222 5.51 8.27 -3.53
C ASN A 222 4.49 7.41 -2.77
N TYR A 223 4.54 6.07 -2.94
CA TYR A 223 3.62 5.11 -2.33
C TYR A 223 4.22 4.42 -1.10
N THR A 224 5.42 4.84 -0.66
CA THR A 224 6.10 4.26 0.51
C THR A 224 5.26 4.39 1.78
N PHE A 225 4.57 5.53 1.95
CA PHE A 225 3.67 5.76 3.08
C PHE A 225 2.49 4.79 3.06
N GLU A 226 1.78 4.66 1.94
CA GLU A 226 0.64 3.74 1.80
C GLU A 226 1.04 2.29 2.09
N ILE A 227 2.22 1.86 1.61
CA ILE A 227 2.73 0.51 1.90
C ILE A 227 3.04 0.34 3.39
N ARG A 228 3.64 1.35 4.03
CA ARG A 228 3.92 1.33 5.47
C ARG A 228 2.63 1.26 6.27
N ASP A 229 1.65 2.08 5.93
CA ASP A 229 0.34 2.11 6.58
C ASP A 229 -0.38 0.76 6.42
N ALA A 230 -0.37 0.18 5.23
CA ALA A 230 -0.95 -1.15 4.99
C ALA A 230 -0.30 -2.24 5.85
N ILE A 231 1.03 -2.19 6.05
CA ILE A 231 1.76 -3.13 6.91
C ILE A 231 1.38 -2.94 8.39
N LYS A 232 1.16 -1.70 8.83
CA LYS A 232 0.82 -1.41 10.23
C LYS A 232 -0.65 -1.68 10.56
N ASN A 233 -1.56 -1.35 9.64
CA ASN A 233 -2.98 -1.16 9.97
C ASN A 233 -3.97 -2.05 9.16
N GLU A 234 -3.58 -2.63 8.02
CA GLU A 234 -4.53 -3.33 7.12
C GLU A 234 -4.54 -4.87 7.23
N GLU A 235 -4.18 -5.43 8.39
CA GLU A 235 -4.13 -6.89 8.64
C GLU A 235 -3.34 -7.70 7.57
N CYS A 236 -2.36 -7.08 6.92
CA CYS A 236 -1.58 -7.76 5.87
C CYS A 236 -0.39 -8.56 6.42
N VAL A 237 -0.05 -8.39 7.70
CA VAL A 237 1.05 -9.10 8.37
C VAL A 237 0.54 -10.40 9.00
N GLU A 238 1.33 -11.47 8.88
CA GLU A 238 1.14 -12.72 9.61
C GLU A 238 2.44 -13.07 10.34
N VAL A 239 2.37 -13.24 11.66
CA VAL A 239 3.52 -13.67 12.48
C VAL A 239 3.41 -15.15 12.80
N HIS A 240 4.43 -15.91 12.42
CA HIS A 240 4.53 -17.36 12.59
C HIS A 240 5.66 -17.64 13.60
N GLY A 241 5.32 -17.61 14.89
CA GLY A 241 6.29 -17.78 15.98
C GLY A 241 6.78 -19.22 16.18
N LEU A 242 6.05 -20.21 15.66
CA LEU A 242 6.42 -21.63 15.69
C LEU A 242 7.17 -22.02 14.42
N SER A 243 8.21 -22.84 14.61
CA SER A 243 8.99 -23.45 13.55
C SER A 243 9.17 -24.94 13.82
N TYR A 244 9.33 -25.72 12.75
CA TYR A 244 9.50 -27.17 12.82
C TYR A 244 10.80 -27.55 12.15
N ASP A 245 11.64 -28.32 12.85
CA ASP A 245 12.82 -28.88 12.22
C ASP A 245 12.47 -30.03 11.25
N LYS A 246 13.49 -30.59 10.60
CA LYS A 246 13.35 -31.70 9.65
C LYS A 246 12.75 -32.98 10.26
N ASP A 247 12.81 -33.12 11.59
CA ASP A 247 12.32 -34.26 12.36
C ASP A 247 10.92 -33.98 12.93
N GLY A 248 10.37 -32.78 12.67
CA GLY A 248 9.04 -32.34 13.10
C GLY A 248 9.02 -31.86 14.55
N ILE A 249 10.19 -31.57 15.14
CA ILE A 249 10.28 -31.00 16.48
C ILE A 249 9.92 -29.53 16.40
N GLU A 250 8.90 -29.15 17.17
CA GLU A 250 8.42 -27.78 17.29
C GLU A 250 9.36 -26.95 18.17
N SER A 251 9.61 -25.71 17.75
CA SER A 251 10.35 -24.72 18.54
C SER A 251 9.82 -23.32 18.28
N GLY A 252 9.93 -22.44 19.28
CA GLY A 252 9.42 -21.08 19.21
C GLY A 252 8.21 -20.88 20.12
N PHE A 253 7.36 -19.90 19.78
CA PHE A 253 6.23 -19.50 20.62
C PHE A 253 4.94 -19.51 19.82
N ASN A 254 3.87 -20.03 20.43
CA ASN A 254 2.55 -20.01 19.86
C ASN A 254 1.87 -18.67 20.21
N TYR A 255 2.12 -17.66 19.38
CA TYR A 255 1.57 -16.32 19.61
C TYR A 255 0.04 -16.33 19.52
N THR A 256 -0.59 -15.74 20.52
CA THR A 256 -2.04 -15.54 20.60
C THR A 256 -2.47 -14.24 19.97
N ASP A 257 -1.59 -13.23 20.00
CA ASP A 257 -1.81 -11.91 19.41
C ASP A 257 -0.47 -11.24 19.04
N PHE A 258 -0.51 -10.24 18.18
CA PHE A 258 0.65 -9.41 17.87
C PHE A 258 0.27 -8.00 17.40
N GLU A 259 1.19 -7.05 17.59
CA GLU A 259 1.09 -5.69 17.08
C GLU A 259 2.37 -5.30 16.35
N VAL A 260 2.25 -4.61 15.22
CA VAL A 260 3.39 -4.07 14.48
C VAL A 260 3.79 -2.73 15.11
N THR A 261 4.91 -2.71 15.83
CA THR A 261 5.37 -1.52 16.55
C THR A 261 6.20 -0.60 15.65
N SER A 262 6.96 -1.15 14.71
CA SER A 262 7.86 -0.35 13.86
C SER A 262 8.11 -0.95 12.47
N ILE A 263 8.33 -0.06 11.50
CA ILE A 263 8.69 -0.42 10.13
C ILE A 263 9.76 0.55 9.63
N LYS A 264 10.98 0.04 9.36
CA LYS A 264 12.13 0.80 8.88
C LYS A 264 12.66 0.22 7.55
N ASN A 265 13.50 0.99 6.86
CA ASN A 265 14.28 0.54 5.69
C ASN A 265 13.46 -0.13 4.58
N ILE A 266 12.27 0.41 4.27
CA ILE A 266 11.45 -0.12 3.17
C ILE A 266 12.15 0.16 1.84
N ASN A 267 12.46 -0.89 1.11
CA ASN A 267 13.08 -0.82 -0.20
C ASN A 267 12.26 -1.60 -1.21
N PHE A 268 12.25 -1.12 -2.45
CA PHE A 268 11.47 -1.67 -3.55
C PHE A 268 12.35 -1.91 -4.77
N HIS A 269 12.08 -2.99 -5.47
CA HIS A 269 12.66 -3.24 -6.79
C HIS A 269 11.63 -3.95 -7.66
N VAL A 270 11.43 -3.44 -8.89
CA VAL A 270 10.58 -4.11 -9.89
C VAL A 270 11.18 -5.45 -10.26
N ARG A 271 10.54 -6.54 -9.83
CA ARG A 271 10.99 -7.91 -10.09
C ARG A 271 10.54 -8.37 -11.48
N THR A 272 9.28 -8.12 -11.84
CA THR A 272 8.69 -8.51 -13.12
C THR A 272 7.69 -7.48 -13.63
N ILE A 273 7.61 -7.32 -14.95
CA ILE A 273 6.47 -6.69 -15.61
C ILE A 273 5.62 -7.80 -16.20
N ASP A 274 4.42 -7.96 -15.66
CA ASP A 274 3.53 -9.10 -15.89
C ASP A 274 2.62 -8.87 -17.10
N GLU A 275 2.24 -7.63 -17.40
CA GLU A 275 1.44 -7.26 -18.58
C GLU A 275 1.70 -5.82 -18.97
N ILE A 276 1.76 -5.54 -20.27
CA ILE A 276 1.79 -4.17 -20.83
C ILE A 276 0.66 -4.06 -21.85
N THR A 277 -0.25 -3.11 -21.61
CA THR A 277 -1.31 -2.71 -22.54
C THR A 277 -1.19 -1.21 -22.82
N ASP A 278 -2.04 -0.68 -23.70
CA ASP A 278 -2.07 0.76 -23.98
C ASP A 278 -2.56 1.58 -22.77
N GLU A 279 -3.39 0.99 -21.90
CA GLU A 279 -4.03 1.71 -20.78
C GLU A 279 -3.36 1.44 -19.44
N ILE A 280 -2.94 0.19 -19.21
CA ILE A 280 -2.37 -0.25 -17.94
C ILE A 280 -1.08 -1.04 -18.13
N ALA A 281 -0.25 -1.06 -17.11
CA ALA A 281 0.80 -2.05 -16.95
C ALA A 281 0.72 -2.71 -15.57
N LEU A 282 0.85 -4.03 -15.54
CA LEU A 282 0.86 -4.81 -14.30
C LEU A 282 2.28 -5.23 -13.98
N ALA A 283 2.72 -5.05 -12.74
CA ALA A 283 4.06 -5.43 -12.30
C ALA A 283 4.05 -6.07 -10.92
N THR A 284 5.06 -6.90 -10.66
CA THR A 284 5.35 -7.43 -9.33
C THR A 284 6.64 -6.79 -8.82
N LEU A 285 6.54 -6.15 -7.65
CA LEU A 285 7.66 -5.61 -6.89
C LEU A 285 8.15 -6.63 -5.87
N LEU A 286 9.46 -6.69 -5.68
CA LEU A 286 10.06 -7.32 -4.50
C LEU A 286 10.39 -6.23 -3.49
N CYS A 287 9.81 -6.37 -2.30
CA CYS A 287 9.94 -5.42 -1.21
C CYS A 287 10.74 -6.04 -0.08
N THR A 288 11.54 -5.22 0.59
CA THR A 288 12.20 -5.58 1.85
C THR A 288 11.95 -4.49 2.87
N ALA A 289 11.64 -4.87 4.11
CA ALA A 289 11.47 -3.94 5.21
C ALA A 289 12.00 -4.57 6.49
N ASP A 290 12.55 -3.75 7.39
CA ASP A 290 12.81 -4.18 8.76
C ASP A 290 11.54 -3.92 9.57
N VAL A 291 10.93 -4.97 10.13
CA VAL A 291 9.64 -4.92 10.83
C VAL A 291 9.84 -5.40 12.25
N GLU A 292 9.41 -4.60 13.21
CA GLU A 292 9.37 -4.96 14.62
C GLU A 292 7.92 -5.27 15.01
N VAL A 293 7.73 -6.39 15.71
CA VAL A 293 6.43 -6.84 16.19
C VAL A 293 6.51 -7.18 17.66
N GLU A 294 5.53 -6.72 18.42
CA GLU A 294 5.29 -7.13 19.79
C GLU A 294 4.29 -8.29 19.77
N CYS A 295 4.68 -9.44 20.29
CA CYS A 295 3.94 -10.69 20.17
C CYS A 295 3.59 -11.25 21.55
N SER A 296 2.30 -11.43 21.82
CA SER A 296 1.81 -12.01 23.07
C SER A 296 1.64 -13.52 22.95
N TYR A 297 2.02 -14.27 23.98
CA TYR A 297 1.78 -15.71 24.08
C TYR A 297 1.43 -16.14 25.50
N GLU A 298 0.78 -17.29 25.62
CA GLU A 298 0.48 -17.92 26.91
C GLU A 298 1.60 -18.91 27.29
N ASP A 299 2.19 -18.73 28.47
CA ASP A 299 3.31 -19.54 28.95
C ASP A 299 2.83 -20.86 29.59
N TYR A 300 2.45 -21.79 28.72
CA TYR A 300 1.99 -23.12 29.14
C TYR A 300 3.08 -23.96 29.79
N ASP A 301 4.35 -23.72 29.48
CA ASP A 301 5.48 -24.51 30.00
C ASP A 301 5.71 -24.27 31.49
N ASN A 302 5.42 -23.06 31.97
CA ASN A 302 5.49 -22.72 33.39
C ASN A 302 4.14 -22.79 34.13
N ALA A 303 3.03 -23.04 33.42
CA ALA A 303 1.71 -23.15 34.02
C ALA A 303 1.47 -24.52 34.69
N ALA A 304 0.79 -24.53 35.84
CA ALA A 304 0.45 -25.75 36.55
C ALA A 304 -0.79 -26.42 35.93
N TRP A 305 -0.63 -27.60 35.34
CA TRP A 305 -1.76 -28.38 34.81
C TRP A 305 -2.48 -29.18 35.90
N ASP A 306 -3.80 -28.97 36.06
CA ASP A 306 -4.66 -29.83 36.88
C ASP A 306 -5.46 -30.82 36.02
N ALA A 307 -5.17 -32.11 36.19
CA ALA A 307 -5.80 -33.19 35.44
C ALA A 307 -7.25 -33.48 35.87
N GLU A 308 -7.65 -33.13 37.10
CA GLU A 308 -9.02 -33.36 37.59
C GLU A 308 -10.01 -32.36 36.97
N THR A 309 -9.63 -31.09 36.92
CA THR A 309 -10.44 -30.02 36.32
C THR A 309 -10.19 -29.81 34.82
N ARG A 310 -9.09 -30.35 34.28
CA ARG A 310 -8.62 -30.18 32.89
C ARG A 310 -8.36 -28.71 32.54
N THR A 311 -7.78 -27.97 33.48
CA THR A 311 -7.46 -26.54 33.32
C THR A 311 -6.06 -26.23 33.81
N PHE A 312 -5.43 -25.22 33.19
CA PHE A 312 -4.16 -24.66 33.65
C PHE A 312 -4.39 -23.61 34.74
N TYR A 313 -3.61 -23.69 35.82
CA TYR A 313 -3.52 -22.69 36.87
C TYR A 313 -2.22 -21.90 36.72
N PHE A 314 -2.26 -20.60 37.02
CA PHE A 314 -1.13 -19.67 36.88
C PHE A 314 -0.61 -19.53 35.43
N LEU A 315 -1.48 -19.71 34.43
CA LEU A 315 -1.14 -19.40 33.04
C LEU A 315 -0.92 -17.90 32.90
N GLN A 316 0.34 -17.49 32.68
CA GLN A 316 0.73 -16.11 32.47
C GLN A 316 0.76 -15.79 30.98
N ALA A 317 0.29 -14.59 30.62
CA ALA A 317 0.59 -14.00 29.32
C ALA A 317 1.99 -13.39 29.38
N ARG A 318 2.80 -13.63 28.36
CA ARG A 318 4.13 -13.04 28.18
C ARG A 318 4.21 -12.38 26.82
N THR A 319 5.13 -11.44 26.71
CA THR A 319 5.34 -10.65 25.50
C THR A 319 6.76 -10.86 24.98
N ASN A 320 6.89 -11.06 23.68
CA ASN A 320 8.17 -11.04 22.98
C ASN A 320 8.19 -9.88 21.99
N ILE A 321 9.32 -9.18 21.90
CA ILE A 321 9.60 -8.26 20.78
C ILE A 321 10.43 -9.04 19.76
N GLU A 322 9.91 -9.20 18.54
CA GLU A 322 10.62 -9.80 17.42
C GLU A 322 10.98 -8.76 16.37
N ARG A 323 12.19 -8.85 15.84
CA ARG A 323 12.65 -8.04 14.72
C ARG A 323 12.95 -8.91 13.52
N HIS A 324 12.36 -8.52 12.40
CA HIS A 324 12.40 -9.28 11.16
C HIS A 324 12.93 -8.45 10.01
N ARG A 325 13.71 -9.08 9.14
CA ARG A 325 13.99 -8.57 7.81
C ARG A 325 13.01 -9.19 6.83
N ALA A 326 11.84 -8.59 6.73
CA ALA A 326 10.75 -9.05 5.90
C ALA A 326 11.13 -8.98 4.41
N ARG A 327 10.72 -10.00 3.65
CA ARG A 327 10.84 -10.04 2.19
C ARG A 327 9.51 -10.49 1.60
N PHE A 328 8.85 -9.60 0.87
CA PHE A 328 7.49 -9.84 0.38
C PHE A 328 7.31 -9.28 -1.03
N GLY A 329 6.33 -9.82 -1.74
CA GLY A 329 5.97 -9.38 -3.08
C GLY A 329 4.74 -8.49 -3.03
N ILE A 330 4.77 -7.35 -3.72
CA ILE A 330 3.59 -6.52 -3.96
C ILE A 330 3.27 -6.56 -5.45
N ARG A 331 1.99 -6.65 -5.81
CA ARG A 331 1.56 -6.43 -7.19
C ARG A 331 0.96 -5.03 -7.32
N ILE A 332 1.31 -4.37 -8.40
CA ILE A 332 0.85 -3.02 -8.69
C ILE A 332 0.26 -2.96 -10.10
N GLU A 333 -0.72 -2.07 -10.24
CA GLU A 333 -1.28 -1.66 -11.52
C GLU A 333 -0.91 -0.20 -11.77
N LEU A 334 -0.17 0.06 -12.85
CA LEU A 334 0.12 1.39 -13.34
C LEU A 334 -0.95 1.79 -14.34
N ASN A 335 -1.68 2.87 -14.07
CA ASN A 335 -2.49 3.54 -15.08
C ASN A 335 -1.58 4.43 -15.94
N ARG A 336 -1.42 4.07 -17.21
CA ARG A 336 -0.50 4.76 -18.12
C ARG A 336 -1.02 6.12 -18.60
N LYS A 337 -2.31 6.41 -18.42
CA LYS A 337 -2.91 7.70 -18.79
C LYS A 337 -2.85 8.70 -17.64
N GLU A 338 -3.12 8.23 -16.42
CA GLU A 338 -3.16 9.06 -15.21
C GLU A 338 -1.83 9.08 -14.45
N ASN A 339 -0.90 8.20 -14.81
CA ASN A 339 0.42 8.08 -14.18
C ASN A 339 0.35 7.83 -12.66
N ASN A 340 -0.65 7.05 -12.22
CA ASN A 340 -0.84 6.63 -10.84
C ASN A 340 -0.67 5.12 -10.70
N LEU A 341 -0.37 4.68 -9.47
CA LEU A 341 -0.28 3.27 -9.11
C LEU A 341 -1.48 2.88 -8.22
N ARG A 342 -2.01 1.69 -8.46
CA ARG A 342 -2.91 0.99 -7.55
C ARG A 342 -2.17 -0.21 -6.97
N ILE A 343 -2.04 -0.26 -5.65
CA ILE A 343 -1.47 -1.40 -4.93
C ILE A 343 -2.55 -2.48 -4.81
N ILE A 344 -2.24 -3.69 -5.27
CA ILE A 344 -3.10 -4.86 -5.08
C ILE A 344 -2.81 -5.43 -3.68
N PRO A 345 -3.84 -5.84 -2.92
CA PRO A 345 -3.67 -6.40 -1.58
C PRO A 345 -2.59 -7.48 -1.52
N PHE A 346 -1.70 -7.37 -0.54
CA PHE A 346 -0.55 -8.23 -0.37
C PHE A 346 -0.51 -8.82 1.05
N LYS A 347 0.48 -9.68 1.31
CA LYS A 347 0.74 -10.23 2.64
C LYS A 347 2.22 -10.19 2.96
N VAL A 348 2.54 -9.92 4.22
CA VAL A 348 3.89 -9.97 4.79
C VAL A 348 3.93 -11.10 5.80
N ILE A 349 4.76 -12.12 5.54
CA ILE A 349 4.91 -13.26 6.44
C ILE A 349 6.19 -13.08 7.24
N LEU A 350 6.05 -13.02 8.56
CA LEU A 350 7.15 -12.96 9.51
C LEU A 350 7.30 -14.33 10.17
N ASN A 351 8.46 -14.95 10.03
CA ASN A 351 8.71 -16.31 10.52
C ASN A 351 10.19 -16.50 10.88
N GLY A 352 10.59 -17.72 11.21
CA GLY A 352 11.99 -18.03 11.53
C GLY A 352 13.02 -17.70 10.43
N ASP A 353 12.63 -17.60 9.16
CA ASP A 353 13.54 -17.23 8.06
C ASP A 353 13.76 -15.71 7.99
N THR A 354 12.81 -14.91 8.49
CA THR A 354 12.91 -13.44 8.49
C THR A 354 13.39 -12.89 9.83
N LEU A 355 13.17 -13.64 10.91
CA LEU A 355 13.59 -13.30 12.27
C LEU A 355 15.13 -13.19 12.35
N TYR A 356 15.63 -12.06 12.85
CA TYR A 356 17.04 -11.92 13.15
C TYR A 356 17.32 -11.62 14.63
N GLU A 357 16.31 -11.17 15.38
CA GLU A 357 16.45 -10.84 16.79
C GLU A 357 15.11 -11.03 17.52
N ARG A 358 15.14 -11.57 18.75
CA ARG A 358 13.97 -11.76 19.61
C ARG A 358 14.36 -11.46 21.05
N PHE A 359 13.53 -10.69 21.74
CA PHE A 359 13.66 -10.39 23.16
C PHE A 359 12.39 -10.79 23.89
N GLU A 360 12.53 -11.45 25.04
CA GLU A 360 11.41 -11.70 25.96
C GLU A 360 11.26 -10.48 26.88
N VAL A 361 10.07 -9.87 26.88
CA VAL A 361 9.70 -8.82 27.81
C VAL A 361 9.30 -9.51 29.12
N ARG A 362 10.21 -9.50 30.10
CA ARG A 362 9.91 -10.03 31.44
C ARG A 362 9.29 -8.92 32.27
N GLU A 363 8.09 -9.17 32.80
CA GLU A 363 7.52 -8.42 33.93
C GLU A 363 8.29 -8.78 35.21
N ASP A 364 9.61 -8.57 35.23
CA ASP A 364 10.40 -8.63 36.44
C ASP A 364 10.97 -7.22 36.67
N GLU A 365 10.80 -6.71 37.89
CA GLU A 365 11.10 -5.35 38.38
C GLU A 365 12.55 -4.84 38.15
N GLU A 366 13.41 -5.54 37.39
CA GLU A 366 14.80 -5.17 37.08
C GLU A 366 15.00 -4.51 35.70
N LEU A 367 14.06 -4.60 34.74
CA LEU A 367 14.25 -3.96 33.42
C LEU A 367 13.94 -2.45 33.43
N TYR A 368 13.03 -2.02 34.30
CA TYR A 368 12.82 -0.59 34.57
C TYR A 368 14.11 0.06 35.06
N ASP A 369 14.87 -0.61 35.94
CA ASP A 369 16.17 -0.10 36.40
C ASP A 369 17.20 0.04 35.25
N ALA A 370 17.21 -0.83 34.23
CA ALA A 370 18.22 -0.75 33.16
C ALA A 370 17.95 0.38 32.15
N MET A 371 16.69 0.57 31.72
CA MET A 371 16.34 1.71 30.87
C MET A 371 16.43 3.02 31.66
N ASP A 372 16.03 3.01 32.94
CA ASP A 372 16.22 4.16 33.83
C ASP A 372 17.70 4.46 34.05
N ILE A 373 18.58 3.46 34.16
CA ILE A 373 20.04 3.64 34.20
C ILE A 373 20.55 4.19 32.86
N ILE A 374 20.12 3.67 31.71
CA ILE A 374 20.54 4.19 30.39
C ILE A 374 20.08 5.64 30.22
N ASN A 375 18.84 5.94 30.55
CA ASN A 375 18.28 7.29 30.51
C ASN A 375 19.00 8.22 31.49
N GLN A 376 19.27 7.77 32.72
CA GLN A 376 20.04 8.53 33.70
C GLN A 376 21.48 8.76 33.23
N ASP A 377 22.15 7.76 32.67
CA ASP A 377 23.51 7.86 32.13
C ASP A 377 23.54 8.84 30.96
N ARG A 378 22.52 8.82 30.09
CA ARG A 378 22.36 9.78 28.99
C ARG A 378 22.15 11.20 29.52
N GLU A 379 21.23 11.38 30.47
CA GLU A 379 20.96 12.68 31.10
C GLU A 379 22.20 13.23 31.82
N ASP A 380 22.96 12.37 32.51
CA ASP A 380 24.24 12.71 33.17
C ASP A 380 25.32 13.15 32.15
N LEU A 381 25.25 12.64 30.92
CA LEU A 381 26.10 13.02 29.79
C LEU A 381 25.55 14.21 28.99
N GLY A 382 24.40 14.77 29.38
CA GLY A 382 23.76 15.90 28.71
C GLY A 382 22.98 15.55 27.44
N LEU A 383 22.64 14.26 27.26
CA LEU A 383 21.76 13.76 26.20
C LEU A 383 20.32 13.58 26.70
N TYR A 384 19.35 13.57 25.79
CA TYR A 384 17.96 13.28 26.10
C TYR A 384 17.73 11.78 26.32
N SER A 385 16.81 11.49 27.25
CA SER A 385 16.30 10.14 27.50
C SER A 385 15.58 9.59 26.27
N LEU A 386 15.75 8.31 25.98
CA LEU A 386 15.27 7.68 24.74
C LEU A 386 13.73 7.67 24.64
N ASP A 387 13.04 7.67 25.77
CA ASP A 387 11.58 7.76 25.89
C ASP A 387 11.04 9.20 25.79
N LYS A 388 11.90 10.23 25.78
CA LYS A 388 11.51 11.66 25.78
C LYS A 388 11.75 12.37 24.45
N TYR A 389 12.08 11.67 23.36
CA TYR A 389 12.34 12.33 22.07
C TYR A 389 11.09 12.93 21.43
N ALA A 390 9.91 12.35 21.68
CA ALA A 390 8.65 12.96 21.26
C ALA A 390 8.45 14.32 21.96
N ASP A 391 8.69 14.38 23.27
CA ASP A 391 8.62 15.62 24.04
C ASP A 391 9.70 16.61 23.59
N TYR A 392 10.94 16.14 23.37
CA TYR A 392 12.04 16.98 22.88
C TYR A 392 11.72 17.62 21.52
N LEU A 393 11.13 16.86 20.59
CA LEU A 393 10.70 17.39 19.29
C LEU A 393 9.62 18.46 19.43
N GLU A 394 8.59 18.19 20.23
CA GLU A 394 7.49 19.14 20.45
C GLU A 394 7.97 20.41 21.17
N ASP A 395 8.82 20.27 22.19
CA ASP A 395 9.39 21.41 22.92
C ASP A 395 10.30 22.27 22.04
N ASP A 396 11.17 21.66 21.22
CA ASP A 396 12.04 22.40 20.29
C ASP A 396 11.24 23.09 19.18
N LEU A 397 10.18 22.42 18.69
CA LEU A 397 9.31 22.97 17.64
C LEU A 397 8.69 24.30 18.06
N VAL A 398 8.20 24.43 19.30
CA VAL A 398 7.51 25.65 19.80
C VAL A 398 8.35 26.91 19.62
N ASP A 399 9.65 26.84 19.89
CA ASP A 399 10.57 27.97 19.81
C ASP A 399 11.42 27.98 18.52
N SER A 400 11.19 27.03 17.62
CA SER A 400 11.99 26.85 16.40
C SER A 400 11.84 28.01 15.41
N SER A 401 12.91 28.27 14.66
CA SER A 401 12.85 29.19 13.51
C SER A 401 11.84 28.73 12.44
N PHE A 402 11.64 27.42 12.33
CA PHE A 402 10.66 26.79 11.46
C PHE A 402 9.23 27.19 11.82
N MET A 403 8.81 26.98 13.08
CA MET A 403 7.47 27.37 13.52
C MET A 403 7.25 28.87 13.34
N ASN A 404 8.20 29.70 13.79
CA ASN A 404 8.08 31.16 13.68
C ASN A 404 7.91 31.63 12.22
N GLU A 405 8.68 31.07 11.28
CA GLU A 405 8.60 31.47 9.88
C GLU A 405 7.29 31.01 9.22
N ILE A 406 6.87 29.76 9.45
CA ILE A 406 5.63 29.21 8.88
C ILE A 406 4.40 29.92 9.44
N ILE A 407 4.34 30.15 10.75
CA ILE A 407 3.25 30.91 11.37
C ILE A 407 3.21 32.34 10.83
N GLY A 408 4.37 32.99 10.62
CA GLY A 408 4.41 34.30 9.96
C GLY A 408 3.82 34.29 8.54
N LYS A 409 3.95 33.19 7.79
CA LYS A 409 3.26 33.02 6.49
C LYS A 409 1.76 32.82 6.67
N PHE A 410 1.33 32.03 7.66
CA PHE A 410 -0.09 31.82 7.97
C PHE A 410 -0.78 33.12 8.39
N GLU A 411 -0.15 33.92 9.24
CA GLU A 411 -0.64 35.24 9.63
C GLU A 411 -0.85 36.13 8.41
N ARG A 412 0.13 36.20 7.49
CA ARG A 412 -0.03 36.96 6.24
C ARG A 412 -1.20 36.46 5.40
N ILE A 413 -1.37 35.15 5.25
CA ILE A 413 -2.50 34.58 4.50
C ILE A 413 -3.83 34.90 5.18
N ASN A 414 -3.90 34.82 6.50
CA ASN A 414 -5.08 35.20 7.28
C ASN A 414 -5.43 36.69 7.12
N GLU A 415 -4.43 37.58 7.11
CA GLU A 415 -4.63 39.01 6.81
C GLU A 415 -5.16 39.23 5.39
N LEU A 416 -4.72 38.43 4.43
CA LEU A 416 -5.26 38.48 3.06
C LEU A 416 -6.72 38.02 3.02
N TYR A 417 -7.08 36.94 3.72
CA TYR A 417 -8.48 36.48 3.76
C TYR A 417 -9.44 37.53 4.33
N GLN A 418 -9.01 38.32 5.33
CA GLN A 418 -9.82 39.40 5.87
C GLN A 418 -10.19 40.47 4.83
N LYS A 419 -9.37 40.67 3.80
CA LYS A 419 -9.67 41.66 2.74
C LYS A 419 -10.84 41.22 1.87
N TYR A 420 -11.07 39.91 1.72
CA TYR A 420 -12.21 39.41 0.96
C TYR A 420 -13.55 39.83 1.57
N ASP A 421 -13.65 39.99 2.89
CA ASP A 421 -14.88 40.43 3.57
C ASP A 421 -15.30 41.84 3.09
N THR A 422 -14.34 42.76 3.02
CA THR A 422 -14.59 44.13 2.55
C THR A 422 -15.02 44.15 1.09
N ILE A 423 -14.42 43.32 0.24
CA ILE A 423 -14.78 43.22 -1.18
C ILE A 423 -16.16 42.56 -1.33
N ALA A 424 -16.43 41.47 -0.60
CA ALA A 424 -17.71 40.76 -0.63
C ALA A 424 -18.87 41.68 -0.26
N ALA A 425 -18.70 42.54 0.75
CA ALA A 425 -19.72 43.53 1.13
C ALA A 425 -20.11 44.46 -0.04
N MET A 426 -19.17 44.85 -0.90
CA MET A 426 -19.45 45.69 -2.07
C MET A 426 -20.23 44.94 -3.14
N TYR A 427 -19.96 43.64 -3.33
CA TYR A 427 -20.74 42.80 -4.23
C TYR A 427 -22.16 42.54 -3.70
N ASP A 428 -22.35 42.38 -2.39
CA ASP A 428 -23.68 42.27 -1.77
C ASP A 428 -24.50 43.55 -1.95
N GLU A 429 -23.88 44.70 -1.71
CA GLU A 429 -24.51 46.00 -1.97
C GLU A 429 -24.93 46.12 -3.43
N LEU A 430 -24.05 45.75 -4.37
CA LEU A 430 -24.38 45.71 -5.79
C LEU A 430 -25.58 44.80 -6.09
N LEU A 431 -25.61 43.58 -5.51
CA LEU A 431 -26.71 42.63 -5.68
C LEU A 431 -28.04 43.23 -5.25
N SER A 432 -28.06 43.97 -4.15
CA SER A 432 -29.27 44.63 -3.64
C SER A 432 -29.81 45.68 -4.63
N VAL A 433 -28.91 46.43 -5.28
CA VAL A 433 -29.23 47.49 -6.24
C VAL A 433 -29.67 46.91 -7.59
N ILE A 434 -28.94 45.94 -8.16
CA ILE A 434 -29.25 45.41 -9.50
C ILE A 434 -30.52 44.54 -9.52
N LYS A 435 -30.88 43.91 -8.39
CA LYS A 435 -32.11 43.12 -8.24
C LYS A 435 -33.37 43.99 -8.25
N ASP A 436 -33.27 45.32 -8.05
CA ASP A 436 -34.41 46.23 -8.23
C ASP A 436 -34.80 46.38 -9.72
N THR A 437 -36.08 46.62 -9.97
CA THR A 437 -36.72 46.66 -11.29
C THR A 437 -36.37 47.93 -12.10
N GLU A 438 -35.90 49.00 -11.45
CA GLU A 438 -35.55 50.28 -12.09
C GLU A 438 -34.06 50.41 -12.51
N SER A 439 -33.22 49.42 -12.19
CA SER A 439 -31.74 49.45 -12.35
C SER A 439 -31.19 49.35 -13.78
N LYS A 440 -31.97 49.64 -14.82
CA LYS A 440 -31.52 49.53 -16.23
C LYS A 440 -30.31 50.40 -16.56
N GLU A 441 -30.19 51.57 -15.92
CA GLU A 441 -29.06 52.47 -16.15
C GLU A 441 -27.78 51.99 -15.46
N ILE A 442 -27.91 51.44 -14.25
CA ILE A 442 -26.82 50.79 -13.49
C ILE A 442 -26.24 49.60 -14.27
N VAL A 443 -27.10 48.74 -14.84
CA VAL A 443 -26.65 47.60 -15.65
C VAL A 443 -25.87 48.06 -16.89
N LYS A 444 -26.26 49.18 -17.52
CA LYS A 444 -25.50 49.76 -18.64
C LYS A 444 -24.13 50.29 -18.20
N GLN A 445 -24.08 50.99 -17.07
CA GLN A 445 -22.83 51.53 -16.53
C GLN A 445 -21.88 50.42 -16.10
N LEU A 446 -22.36 49.39 -15.41
CA LEU A 446 -21.60 48.17 -15.09
C LEU A 446 -21.05 47.52 -16.34
N THR A 447 -21.90 47.32 -17.36
CA THR A 447 -21.46 46.72 -18.63
C THR A 447 -20.37 47.56 -19.29
N SER A 448 -20.49 48.89 -19.27
CA SER A 448 -19.47 49.77 -19.84
C SER A 448 -18.14 49.69 -19.09
N ASN A 449 -18.18 49.56 -17.76
CA ASN A 449 -16.98 49.58 -16.90
C ASN A 449 -16.30 48.20 -16.81
N LEU A 450 -17.07 47.11 -16.94
CA LEU A 450 -16.60 45.74 -16.71
C LEU A 450 -16.51 44.88 -17.98
N LYS A 451 -16.86 45.39 -19.16
CA LYS A 451 -16.81 44.64 -20.44
C LYS A 451 -15.46 43.98 -20.76
N ASP A 452 -14.36 44.52 -20.24
CA ASP A 452 -13.01 44.05 -20.48
C ASP A 452 -12.53 43.08 -19.38
N ILE A 453 -13.36 42.82 -18.36
CA ILE A 453 -13.11 41.83 -17.30
C ILE A 453 -13.41 40.43 -17.82
N THR A 454 -12.44 39.54 -17.64
CA THR A 454 -12.54 38.14 -18.05
C THR A 454 -13.74 37.46 -17.38
N GLY A 455 -14.63 36.86 -18.19
CA GLY A 455 -15.79 36.13 -17.69
C GLY A 455 -17.02 36.97 -17.36
N PHE A 456 -16.95 38.31 -17.46
CA PHE A 456 -18.12 39.18 -17.27
C PHE A 456 -19.11 39.06 -18.45
N PRO A 457 -20.42 38.87 -18.21
CA PRO A 457 -21.42 38.76 -19.28
C PRO A 457 -21.73 40.13 -19.91
N VAL A 458 -21.53 40.25 -21.23
CA VAL A 458 -21.73 41.50 -21.99
C VAL A 458 -22.99 41.41 -22.87
N PRO A 459 -24.03 42.21 -22.60
CA PRO A 459 -25.23 42.33 -23.44
C PRO A 459 -24.93 42.68 -24.90
N ALA A 460 -25.76 42.17 -25.81
CA ALA A 460 -25.63 42.40 -27.26
C ALA A 460 -25.98 43.83 -27.69
N ASP A 461 -26.92 44.49 -27.01
CA ASP A 461 -27.27 45.90 -27.22
C ASP A 461 -27.50 46.63 -25.88
N LEU A 462 -26.59 47.56 -25.56
CA LEU A 462 -26.66 48.41 -24.37
C LEU A 462 -27.95 49.25 -24.28
N ASN A 463 -28.61 49.53 -25.40
CA ASN A 463 -29.86 50.30 -25.40
C ASN A 463 -31.11 49.42 -25.27
N ALA A 464 -30.96 48.09 -25.40
CA ALA A 464 -32.06 47.13 -25.42
C ALA A 464 -31.74 45.83 -24.65
N ILE A 465 -31.18 45.97 -23.45
CA ILE A 465 -30.84 44.84 -22.55
C ILE A 465 -32.10 44.00 -22.26
N THR A 466 -32.02 42.71 -22.56
CA THR A 466 -33.09 41.73 -22.31
C THR A 466 -33.13 41.31 -20.83
N ALA A 467 -34.24 40.73 -20.39
CA ALA A 467 -34.33 40.19 -19.02
C ALA A 467 -33.30 39.07 -18.78
N GLN A 468 -33.06 38.23 -19.78
CA GLN A 468 -32.07 37.15 -19.71
C GLN A 468 -30.65 37.68 -19.54
N GLU A 469 -30.23 38.69 -20.32
CA GLU A 469 -28.90 39.29 -20.19
C GLU A 469 -28.72 39.99 -18.82
N LYS A 470 -29.79 40.57 -18.27
CA LYS A 470 -29.78 41.11 -16.91
C LYS A 470 -29.60 39.98 -15.88
N ASP A 471 -30.31 38.88 -16.02
CA ASP A 471 -30.19 37.72 -15.12
C ASP A 471 -28.80 37.08 -15.17
N GLU A 472 -28.15 37.06 -16.35
CA GLU A 472 -26.76 36.59 -16.50
C GLU A 472 -25.76 37.47 -15.72
N ILE A 473 -25.91 38.79 -15.78
CA ILE A 473 -25.11 39.74 -14.98
C ILE A 473 -25.37 39.52 -13.49
N ILE A 474 -26.63 39.42 -13.06
CA ILE A 474 -26.98 39.15 -11.66
C ILE A 474 -26.33 37.84 -11.19
N CYS A 475 -26.40 36.79 -12.00
CA CYS A 475 -25.82 35.49 -11.68
C CYS A 475 -24.29 35.57 -11.53
N TRP A 476 -23.60 36.33 -12.40
CA TRP A 476 -22.16 36.55 -12.29
C TRP A 476 -21.78 37.29 -11.00
N VAL A 477 -22.52 38.34 -10.64
CA VAL A 477 -22.29 39.09 -9.39
C VAL A 477 -22.56 38.20 -8.17
N ASP A 478 -23.63 37.40 -8.20
CA ASP A 478 -24.03 36.50 -7.11
C ASP A 478 -22.99 35.39 -6.90
N GLN A 479 -22.47 34.80 -7.98
CA GLN A 479 -21.38 33.82 -7.92
C GLN A 479 -20.07 34.42 -7.41
N SER A 480 -19.75 35.66 -7.81
CA SER A 480 -18.55 36.36 -7.35
C SER A 480 -18.66 36.69 -5.85
N TYR A 481 -19.82 37.17 -5.40
CA TYR A 481 -20.13 37.37 -3.99
C TYR A 481 -19.96 36.09 -3.18
N GLU A 482 -20.62 34.99 -3.59
CA GLU A 482 -20.57 33.70 -2.89
C GLU A 482 -19.14 33.14 -2.80
N ARG A 483 -18.32 33.33 -3.84
CA ARG A 483 -16.91 32.96 -3.83
C ARG A 483 -16.13 33.77 -2.79
N LEU A 484 -16.24 35.10 -2.82
CA LEU A 484 -15.52 36.00 -1.93
C LEU A 484 -15.95 35.82 -0.47
N TYR A 485 -17.25 35.65 -0.24
CA TYR A 485 -17.82 35.39 1.09
C TYR A 485 -17.32 34.06 1.68
N LYS A 486 -17.22 33.00 0.86
CA LYS A 486 -16.64 31.73 1.33
C LYS A 486 -15.17 31.86 1.72
N LEU A 487 -14.41 32.70 1.01
CA LEU A 487 -13.01 32.95 1.33
C LEU A 487 -12.84 33.78 2.59
N SER A 488 -13.74 34.74 2.86
CA SER A 488 -13.71 35.53 4.09
C SER A 488 -14.14 34.73 5.32
N GLU A 489 -15.09 33.81 5.17
CA GLU A 489 -15.59 32.94 6.26
C GLU A 489 -14.75 31.67 6.47
N GLN A 490 -13.69 31.49 5.68
CA GLN A 490 -12.82 30.33 5.84
C GLN A 490 -12.19 30.32 7.23
N LYS A 491 -12.11 29.13 7.84
CA LYS A 491 -11.41 28.95 9.10
C LYS A 491 -9.96 29.41 8.92
N GLY A 492 -9.57 30.43 9.68
CA GLY A 492 -8.20 30.94 9.67
C GLY A 492 -7.18 29.83 9.91
N LEU A 493 -6.02 29.97 9.27
CA LEU A 493 -4.88 29.11 9.50
C LEU A 493 -4.43 29.21 10.96
N PRO A 494 -3.99 28.10 11.57
CA PRO A 494 -3.73 28.04 13.00
C PRO A 494 -2.50 28.87 13.38
N ASP A 495 -2.43 29.26 14.66
CA ASP A 495 -1.33 30.00 15.27
C ASP A 495 -0.23 29.07 15.85
N ASN A 496 -0.45 27.76 15.79
CA ASN A 496 0.49 26.70 16.12
C ASN A 496 0.19 25.44 15.28
N PHE A 497 1.12 24.48 15.27
CA PHE A 497 0.93 23.17 14.67
C PHE A 497 1.86 22.16 15.34
N LYS A 498 1.58 20.87 15.13
CA LYS A 498 2.33 19.75 15.69
C LYS A 498 2.78 18.79 14.61
N TYR A 499 3.68 17.89 14.97
CA TYR A 499 4.00 16.75 14.11
C TYR A 499 2.75 15.88 13.93
N GLY A 500 2.55 15.36 12.72
CA GLY A 500 1.34 14.64 12.31
C GLY A 500 0.18 15.52 11.83
N ASP A 501 0.25 16.86 11.97
CA ASP A 501 -0.82 17.73 11.51
C ASP A 501 -0.92 17.82 9.99
N THR A 502 -2.16 18.02 9.51
CA THR A 502 -2.46 18.38 8.12
C THR A 502 -3.27 19.66 8.10
N ILE A 503 -2.74 20.68 7.42
CA ILE A 503 -3.31 22.03 7.37
C ILE A 503 -3.79 22.33 5.96
N GLU A 504 -5.07 22.66 5.82
CA GLU A 504 -5.68 23.03 4.54
C GLU A 504 -5.62 24.56 4.30
N ILE A 505 -5.17 24.94 3.10
CA ILE A 505 -5.07 26.33 2.63
C ILE A 505 -5.86 26.44 1.31
N GLN A 506 -6.54 27.55 1.02
CA GLN A 506 -7.29 27.69 -0.24
C GLN A 506 -7.10 29.07 -0.85
N ASN A 507 -7.08 29.19 -2.17
CA ASN A 507 -7.04 30.49 -2.86
C ASN A 507 -8.34 30.78 -3.64
N GLY A 508 -9.39 29.99 -3.40
CA GLY A 508 -10.71 30.11 -4.03
C GLY A 508 -10.87 29.36 -5.34
N LEU A 509 -9.78 28.91 -5.96
CA LEU A 509 -9.79 28.03 -7.13
C LEU A 509 -9.28 26.63 -6.76
N GLU A 510 -8.23 26.59 -5.95
CA GLU A 510 -7.53 25.38 -5.53
C GLU A 510 -7.48 25.28 -4.01
N LYS A 511 -7.34 24.05 -3.52
CA LYS A 511 -6.96 23.77 -2.14
C LYS A 511 -5.56 23.18 -2.13
N TYR A 512 -4.83 23.52 -1.08
CA TYR A 512 -3.51 23.03 -0.79
C TYR A 512 -3.51 22.37 0.58
N GLN A 513 -2.72 21.31 0.72
CA GLN A 513 -2.56 20.58 1.97
C GLN A 513 -1.09 20.64 2.39
N PHE A 514 -0.82 21.30 3.50
CA PHE A 514 0.48 21.23 4.16
C PHE A 514 0.46 20.06 5.16
N ASN A 515 1.25 19.03 4.85
CA ASN A 515 1.36 17.81 5.63
C ASN A 515 2.67 17.84 6.43
N ILE A 516 2.56 17.60 7.72
CA ILE A 516 3.66 17.54 8.67
C ILE A 516 3.74 16.08 9.14
N GLY A 517 4.84 15.39 8.81
CA GLY A 517 5.04 14.01 9.20
C GLY A 517 5.02 13.83 10.72
N GLU A 518 4.81 12.59 11.16
CA GLU A 518 4.84 12.19 12.56
C GLU A 518 6.15 11.46 12.89
N PHE A 519 6.61 11.58 14.12
CA PHE A 519 7.73 10.83 14.66
C PHE A 519 7.37 9.33 14.81
N SER A 520 8.31 8.44 14.49
CA SER A 520 8.12 6.99 14.45
C SER A 520 7.97 6.35 15.83
N GLY A 521 8.37 7.05 16.90
CA GLY A 521 8.24 6.61 18.29
C GLY A 521 9.41 5.79 18.83
N ILE A 522 10.47 5.54 18.05
CA ILE A 522 11.62 4.72 18.49
C ILE A 522 12.94 5.48 18.35
N ALA A 523 13.49 5.94 19.48
CA ALA A 523 14.83 6.49 19.54
C ALA A 523 15.87 5.41 19.88
N THR A 524 16.87 5.22 19.01
CA THR A 524 18.06 4.41 19.30
C THR A 524 19.30 5.30 19.22
N ALA A 525 20.19 5.20 20.20
CA ALA A 525 21.41 6.01 20.27
C ALA A 525 22.23 5.89 18.97
N GLY A 526 22.53 7.03 18.34
CA GLY A 526 23.28 7.12 17.08
C GLY A 526 22.43 7.06 15.81
N ASP A 527 21.13 6.83 15.90
CA ASP A 527 20.23 6.88 14.75
C ASP A 527 19.89 8.34 14.37
N GLN A 528 19.49 8.51 13.10
CA GLN A 528 18.87 9.73 12.59
C GLN A 528 17.49 9.38 12.03
N GLU A 529 16.48 10.17 12.38
CA GLU A 529 15.13 10.08 11.85
C GLU A 529 14.76 11.33 11.05
N ASP A 530 14.29 11.13 9.82
CA ASP A 530 13.82 12.22 8.94
C ASP A 530 12.29 12.23 8.90
N ILE A 531 11.68 13.27 9.47
CA ILE A 531 10.24 13.54 9.45
C ILE A 531 9.93 14.36 8.20
N GLU A 532 9.10 13.82 7.30
CA GLU A 532 8.82 14.46 6.00
C GLU A 532 7.87 15.65 6.14
N LEU A 533 8.11 16.71 5.36
CA LEU A 533 7.23 17.86 5.20
C LEU A 533 6.83 17.99 3.73
N SER A 534 5.56 18.27 3.43
CA SER A 534 5.14 18.50 2.04
C SER A 534 3.94 19.42 1.91
N ILE A 535 3.93 20.23 0.85
CA ILE A 535 2.74 20.96 0.40
C ILE A 535 2.27 20.36 -0.91
N LYS A 536 1.00 19.95 -0.96
CA LYS A 536 0.36 19.36 -2.14
C LYS A 536 -0.82 20.22 -2.61
N ASP A 537 -1.10 20.21 -3.91
CA ASP A 537 -2.34 20.77 -4.45
C ASP A 537 -3.49 19.75 -4.48
N ASN A 538 -4.64 20.14 -5.06
CA ASN A 538 -5.83 19.30 -5.20
C ASN A 538 -5.60 18.03 -6.03
N ASP A 539 -4.66 18.05 -6.97
CA ASP A 539 -4.36 16.92 -7.85
C ASP A 539 -3.28 16.01 -7.23
N GLY A 540 -2.76 16.39 -6.06
CA GLY A 540 -1.74 15.65 -5.32
C GLY A 540 -0.30 15.96 -5.76
N GLU A 541 -0.10 16.94 -6.65
CA GLU A 541 1.22 17.40 -7.09
C GLU A 541 1.92 18.16 -5.96
N ILE A 542 3.23 17.94 -5.83
CA ILE A 542 4.01 18.45 -4.69
C ILE A 542 4.63 19.81 -5.05
N LEU A 543 4.15 20.87 -4.39
CA LEU A 543 4.59 22.25 -4.60
C LEU A 543 5.81 22.62 -3.76
N GLY A 544 6.01 21.94 -2.63
CA GLY A 544 7.14 22.14 -1.74
C GLY A 544 7.45 20.87 -0.95
N LYS A 545 8.73 20.61 -0.72
CA LYS A 545 9.23 19.49 0.11
C LYS A 545 10.17 20.02 1.17
N GLY A 546 10.12 19.40 2.34
CA GLY A 546 11.07 19.63 3.41
C GLY A 546 11.24 18.39 4.26
N ARG A 547 12.10 18.49 5.26
CA ARG A 547 12.26 17.48 6.29
C ARG A 547 12.70 18.11 7.60
N VAL A 548 12.36 17.45 8.70
CA VAL A 548 12.96 17.69 10.01
C VAL A 548 13.80 16.48 10.36
N SER A 549 15.10 16.67 10.52
CA SER A 549 16.05 15.59 10.83
C SER A 549 16.37 15.61 12.32
N LEU A 550 15.92 14.58 13.03
CA LEU A 550 16.24 14.32 14.43
C LEU A 550 17.46 13.40 14.51
N THR A 551 18.54 13.87 15.14
CA THR A 551 19.71 13.05 15.45
C THR A 551 19.68 12.64 16.91
N ILE A 552 19.76 11.34 17.16
CA ILE A 552 19.74 10.77 18.52
C ILE A 552 21.19 10.60 18.98
N GLY A 553 21.57 11.35 20.00
CA GLY A 553 22.93 11.42 20.50
C GLY A 553 23.45 10.10 21.07
N TYR A 554 24.77 9.93 21.02
CA TYR A 554 25.49 8.84 21.68
C TYR A 554 26.90 9.28 22.08
N ILE A 555 27.48 8.61 23.06
CA ILE A 555 28.88 8.77 23.46
C ILE A 555 29.49 7.38 23.66
N ASP A 556 30.56 7.10 22.93
CA ASP A 556 31.40 5.92 23.11
C ASP A 556 32.53 6.20 24.09
N PHE A 557 32.92 5.18 24.83
CA PHE A 557 34.08 5.20 25.73
C PHE A 557 35.18 4.28 25.20
N ASP A 558 36.44 4.71 25.29
CA ASP A 558 37.59 3.88 24.95
C ASP A 558 37.92 2.85 26.05
N GLU A 559 38.94 2.02 25.80
CA GLU A 559 39.37 0.96 26.73
C GLU A 559 39.84 1.49 28.10
N ASP A 560 40.19 2.78 28.19
CA ASP A 560 40.59 3.48 29.41
C ASP A 560 39.39 4.18 30.10
N GLY A 561 38.18 4.03 29.55
CA GLY A 561 36.96 4.67 30.05
C GLY A 561 36.86 6.17 29.76
N CYS A 562 37.68 6.68 28.84
CA CYS A 562 37.62 8.07 28.38
C CYS A 562 36.65 8.20 27.21
N ALA A 563 35.93 9.32 27.11
CA ALA A 563 35.06 9.60 25.98
C ALA A 563 35.86 9.61 24.66
N SER A 564 35.41 8.84 23.68
CA SER A 564 36.06 8.64 22.39
C SER A 564 35.31 9.38 21.28
N ASN A 565 34.34 8.73 20.64
CA ASN A 565 33.46 9.32 19.63
C ASN A 565 32.08 9.59 20.23
N GLY A 566 31.40 10.62 19.74
CA GLY A 566 30.02 10.85 20.11
C GLY A 566 29.36 11.87 19.19
N ILE A 567 28.04 11.88 19.21
CA ILE A 567 27.20 12.88 18.55
C ILE A 567 26.21 13.39 19.60
N ASN A 568 25.95 14.69 19.59
CA ASN A 568 24.93 15.27 20.46
C ASN A 568 23.55 15.12 19.82
N ASP A 569 22.53 15.24 20.65
CA ASP A 569 21.17 15.46 20.17
C ASP A 569 21.10 16.74 19.34
N SER A 570 20.42 16.66 18.21
CA SER A 570 20.16 17.84 17.39
C SER A 570 18.93 17.65 16.53
N ILE A 571 18.25 18.75 16.28
CA ILE A 571 17.12 18.85 15.34
C ILE A 571 17.54 19.82 14.24
N GLU A 572 17.49 19.37 13.00
CA GLU A 572 17.76 20.19 11.82
C GLU A 572 16.49 20.35 10.99
N TYR A 573 16.07 21.61 10.81
CA TYR A 573 14.89 21.95 10.02
C TYR A 573 15.29 22.33 8.60
N CYS A 574 14.90 21.53 7.61
CA CYS A 574 15.08 21.80 6.18
C CYS A 574 13.70 22.11 5.57
N TYR A 575 13.29 23.37 5.53
CA TYR A 575 11.91 23.77 5.19
C TYR A 575 11.82 24.96 4.23
N GLU A 576 12.92 25.37 3.62
CA GLU A 576 12.98 26.57 2.77
C GLU A 576 12.04 26.48 1.57
N ASP A 577 11.89 25.29 0.99
CA ASP A 577 10.97 25.07 -0.13
C ASP A 577 9.51 25.05 0.31
N ILE A 578 9.23 24.65 1.57
CA ILE A 578 7.89 24.81 2.19
C ILE A 578 7.58 26.30 2.37
N ALA A 579 8.51 27.07 2.93
CA ALA A 579 8.33 28.51 3.14
C ALA A 579 8.13 29.26 1.82
N LYS A 580 8.88 28.90 0.75
CA LYS A 580 8.67 29.44 -0.60
C LYS A 580 7.31 29.05 -1.18
N ALA A 581 6.87 27.80 -1.01
CA ALA A 581 5.58 27.37 -1.52
C ALA A 581 4.43 28.14 -0.84
N LEU A 582 4.48 28.33 0.49
CA LEU A 582 3.51 29.16 1.21
C LEU A 582 3.53 30.63 0.74
N GLU A 583 4.73 31.18 0.51
CA GLU A 583 4.88 32.53 -0.02
C GLU A 583 4.24 32.66 -1.41
N ASN A 584 4.48 31.70 -2.32
CA ASN A 584 3.85 31.68 -3.64
C ASN A 584 2.32 31.60 -3.55
N ILE A 585 1.79 30.79 -2.63
CA ILE A 585 0.34 30.71 -2.38
C ILE A 585 -0.19 32.08 -1.90
N ALA A 586 0.50 32.74 -0.98
CA ALA A 586 0.13 34.07 -0.50
C ALA A 586 0.17 35.11 -1.64
N GLU A 587 1.15 35.06 -2.53
CA GLU A 587 1.23 35.94 -3.72
C GLU A 587 0.07 35.71 -4.69
N LEU A 588 -0.36 34.45 -4.90
CA LEU A 588 -1.53 34.14 -5.72
C LEU A 588 -2.81 34.72 -5.13
N ILE A 589 -3.01 34.57 -3.82
CA ILE A 589 -4.15 35.16 -3.10
C ILE A 589 -4.10 36.70 -3.19
N GLU A 590 -2.93 37.30 -2.99
CA GLU A 590 -2.77 38.75 -3.08
C GLU A 590 -3.05 39.29 -4.49
N GLN A 591 -2.66 38.55 -5.54
CA GLN A 591 -2.94 38.92 -6.92
C GLN A 591 -4.43 38.84 -7.23
N ASP A 592 -5.12 37.82 -6.71
CA ASP A 592 -6.57 37.69 -6.83
C ASP A 592 -7.30 38.85 -6.13
N ILE A 593 -6.91 39.16 -4.88
CA ILE A 593 -7.45 40.32 -4.14
C ILE A 593 -7.26 41.61 -4.93
N LYS A 594 -6.07 41.86 -5.51
CA LYS A 594 -5.83 43.07 -6.34
C LYS A 594 -6.75 43.13 -7.55
N ASN A 595 -7.02 42.00 -8.19
CA ASN A 595 -7.94 41.95 -9.33
C ASN A 595 -9.37 42.29 -8.87
N GLU A 596 -9.81 41.69 -7.78
CA GLU A 596 -11.15 41.90 -7.22
C GLU A 596 -11.34 43.31 -6.66
N GLU A 597 -10.34 43.91 -6.00
CA GLU A 597 -10.36 45.31 -5.57
C GLU A 597 -10.51 46.28 -6.76
N ASN A 598 -9.91 45.97 -7.91
CA ASN A 598 -10.06 46.80 -9.10
C ASN A 598 -11.49 46.71 -9.67
N ILE A 599 -12.08 45.51 -9.67
CA ILE A 599 -13.49 45.32 -10.07
C ILE A 599 -14.40 46.05 -9.09
N ALA A 600 -14.18 45.89 -7.78
CA ALA A 600 -14.96 46.50 -6.73
C ALA A 600 -14.94 48.05 -6.84
N LYS A 601 -13.81 48.67 -7.18
CA LYS A 601 -13.74 50.12 -7.46
C LYS A 601 -14.59 50.55 -8.65
N GLU A 602 -14.67 49.74 -9.70
CA GLU A 602 -15.55 50.02 -10.83
C GLU A 602 -17.03 49.84 -10.46
N ILE A 603 -17.34 48.89 -9.58
CA ILE A 603 -18.67 48.68 -9.01
C ILE A 603 -19.09 49.89 -8.14
N GLU A 604 -18.22 50.35 -7.24
CA GLU A 604 -18.46 51.48 -6.33
C GLU A 604 -18.84 52.76 -7.08
N LYS A 605 -18.16 53.04 -8.20
CA LYS A 605 -18.49 54.18 -9.06
C LYS A 605 -19.91 54.11 -9.58
N VAL A 606 -20.43 52.92 -9.86
CA VAL A 606 -21.80 52.77 -10.35
C VAL A 606 -22.81 52.95 -9.22
N ILE A 607 -22.56 52.37 -8.05
CA ILE A 607 -23.43 52.48 -6.88
C ILE A 607 -23.53 53.93 -6.39
N THR A 608 -22.42 54.68 -6.35
CA THR A 608 -22.38 56.08 -5.86
C THR A 608 -22.91 57.13 -6.85
N THR A 609 -23.29 56.73 -8.07
CA THR A 609 -23.88 57.64 -9.08
C THR A 609 -25.41 57.65 -9.06
N GLU A 610 -26.04 56.82 -8.22
CA GLU A 610 -27.44 56.94 -7.76
C GLU A 610 -27.59 57.98 -6.65
#